data_AF-A0A5C5XIG0-F1
#
_entry.id   AF-A0A5C5XIG0-F1
#
_cell.length_a   1.000
_cell.length_b   1.000
_cell.length_c   1.000
_cell.angle_alpha   90.00
_cell.angle_beta   90.00
_cell.angle_gamma   90.00
#
_symmetry.space_group_name_H-M   'P 1'
#
loop_
_entity.id
_entity.type
_entity.pdbx_description
1 polymer ?
#
loop_
_entity_poly.entity_id
_entity_poly.type
_entity_poly.pdbx_seq_one_letter_code
_entity_poly.pdbx_strand_id
1 'polypeptide(L)'
;MEHAEQTPSRNRLIPLWGILLFGGSLIAGVTAAFSATDMTWSDRLYVFLIAGDIPMMVFAVLGLIVAAAWYYQKRQPGYIKSVRQHFAEAYPERIIRWVRVRGATPQGPIVAVLFGSTISSTPAYQYFQVDSESGRITDLGSSPLIPESLPIGPE
;
A
#
# COMPACT_ATOMS: atom_id res chain seq x y z
N MET A 1 32.02 -31.41 -11.03
CA MET A 1 31.77 -29.99 -11.36
C MET A 1 30.75 -29.98 -12.48
N GLU A 2 29.47 -29.98 -12.11
CA GLU A 2 28.36 -30.00 -13.06
C GLU A 2 27.74 -28.60 -13.04
N HIS A 3 27.84 -27.91 -14.18
CA HIS A 3 27.23 -26.60 -14.38
C HIS A 3 25.71 -26.79 -14.43
N ALA A 4 25.02 -26.33 -13.38
CA ALA A 4 23.57 -26.23 -13.38
C ALA A 4 23.13 -25.19 -14.41
N GLU A 5 22.54 -25.68 -15.49
CA GLU A 5 21.92 -24.91 -16.55
C GLU A 5 20.77 -24.07 -15.98
N GLN A 6 21.00 -22.77 -15.89
CA GLN A 6 20.04 -21.81 -15.35
C GLN A 6 18.95 -21.55 -16.41
N THR A 7 17.94 -22.42 -16.47
CA THR A 7 16.76 -22.16 -17.32
C THR A 7 16.09 -20.86 -16.87
N PRO A 8 15.99 -19.83 -17.74
CA PRO A 8 15.36 -18.58 -17.36
C PRO A 8 13.88 -18.80 -17.08
N SER A 9 13.43 -18.29 -15.93
CA SER A 9 12.05 -18.45 -15.47
C SER A 9 11.06 -17.88 -16.48
N ARG A 10 10.22 -18.76 -17.02
CA ARG A 10 9.14 -18.51 -18.01
C ARG A 10 8.18 -17.37 -17.64
N ASN A 11 8.23 -16.86 -16.40
CA ASN A 11 7.37 -15.79 -15.89
C ASN A 11 7.91 -14.36 -16.11
N ARG A 12 9.16 -14.17 -16.57
CA ARG A 12 9.70 -12.82 -16.85
C ARG A 12 9.33 -12.26 -18.22
N LEU A 13 8.89 -13.08 -19.16
CA LEU A 13 8.56 -12.66 -20.53
C LEU A 13 7.14 -12.08 -20.66
N ILE A 14 6.20 -12.53 -19.84
CA ILE A 14 4.79 -12.09 -19.86
C ILE A 14 4.63 -10.55 -19.68
N PRO A 15 5.30 -9.88 -18.72
CA PRO A 15 5.18 -8.43 -18.59
C PRO A 15 5.82 -7.67 -19.76
N LEU A 16 6.86 -8.22 -20.39
CA LEU A 16 7.57 -7.59 -21.50
C LEU A 16 6.71 -7.57 -22.78
N TRP A 17 6.01 -8.68 -23.06
CA TRP A 17 5.05 -8.75 -24.17
C TRP A 17 3.84 -7.84 -23.94
N GLY A 18 3.37 -7.72 -22.70
CA GLY A 18 2.33 -6.75 -22.33
C GLY A 18 2.75 -5.32 -22.67
N ILE A 19 3.95 -4.89 -22.27
CA ILE A 19 4.42 -3.53 -22.56
C ILE A 19 4.62 -3.29 -24.07
N LEU A 20 5.15 -4.26 -24.81
CA LEU A 20 5.39 -4.12 -26.25
C LEU A 20 4.10 -4.08 -27.09
N LEU A 21 3.14 -4.95 -26.81
CA LEU A 21 1.85 -4.96 -27.51
C LEU A 21 0.96 -3.77 -27.10
N PHE A 22 1.04 -3.33 -25.84
CA PHE A 22 0.21 -2.25 -25.31
C PHE A 22 0.79 -0.85 -25.63
N GLY A 23 2.11 -0.69 -25.61
CA GLY A 23 2.78 0.58 -25.94
C GLY A 23 2.63 0.97 -27.41
N GLY A 24 2.60 0.00 -28.32
CA GLY A 24 2.40 0.24 -29.75
C GLY A 24 1.01 0.83 -30.08
N SER A 25 -0.03 0.37 -29.38
CA SER A 25 -1.41 0.86 -29.54
C SER A 25 -1.53 2.34 -29.18
N LEU A 26 -0.93 2.72 -28.04
CA LEU A 26 -0.97 4.06 -27.47
C LEU A 26 -0.24 5.09 -28.34
N ILE A 27 0.89 4.70 -28.95
CA ILE A 27 1.64 5.55 -29.87
C ILE A 27 0.86 5.75 -31.18
N ALA A 28 0.19 4.70 -31.69
CA ALA A 28 -0.56 4.76 -32.94
C ALA A 28 -1.82 5.65 -32.82
N GLY A 29 -2.59 5.52 -31.75
CA GLY A 29 -3.80 6.32 -31.53
C GLY A 29 -3.51 7.79 -31.24
N VAL A 30 -2.48 8.09 -30.42
CA VAL A 30 -1.98 9.45 -30.19
C VAL A 30 -1.46 10.07 -31.50
N THR A 31 -0.67 9.34 -32.28
CA THR A 31 -0.15 9.87 -33.55
C THR A 31 -1.29 10.17 -34.52
N ALA A 32 -2.28 9.28 -34.67
CA ALA A 32 -3.43 9.50 -35.56
C ALA A 32 -4.34 10.66 -35.11
N ALA A 33 -4.55 10.83 -33.81
CA ALA A 33 -5.39 11.89 -33.26
C ALA A 33 -4.74 13.29 -33.34
N PHE A 34 -3.42 13.37 -33.41
CA PHE A 34 -2.68 14.64 -33.46
C PHE A 34 -2.02 14.94 -34.81
N SER A 35 -1.95 13.99 -35.75
CA SER A 35 -1.46 14.23 -37.12
C SER A 35 -2.50 14.88 -38.04
N ALA A 36 -3.79 14.78 -37.71
CA ALA A 36 -4.87 15.36 -38.50
C ALA A 36 -5.16 16.80 -38.06
N THR A 37 -4.93 17.76 -38.96
CA THR A 37 -5.08 19.21 -38.70
C THR A 37 -6.53 19.67 -38.56
N ASP A 38 -7.50 18.93 -39.11
CA ASP A 38 -8.92 19.35 -39.18
C ASP A 38 -9.87 18.56 -38.24
N MET A 39 -9.33 17.82 -37.27
CA MET A 39 -10.17 17.07 -36.33
C MET A 39 -10.71 17.96 -35.19
N THR A 40 -12.03 17.90 -34.99
CA THR A 40 -12.68 18.46 -33.80
C THR A 40 -12.30 17.67 -32.55
N TRP A 41 -12.49 18.25 -31.36
CA TRP A 41 -12.22 17.57 -30.09
C TRP A 41 -13.01 16.26 -29.91
N SER A 42 -14.23 16.19 -30.44
CA SER A 42 -15.04 14.97 -30.43
C SER A 42 -14.43 13.88 -31.31
N ASP A 43 -13.92 14.22 -32.50
CA ASP A 43 -13.33 13.25 -33.43
C ASP A 43 -12.08 12.62 -32.84
N ARG A 44 -11.25 13.43 -32.17
CA ARG A 44 -10.07 12.94 -31.44
C ARG A 44 -10.47 11.98 -30.33
N LEU A 45 -11.52 12.28 -29.58
CA LEU A 45 -12.02 11.42 -28.51
C LEU A 45 -12.50 10.05 -29.04
N TYR A 46 -13.17 10.04 -30.20
CA TYR A 46 -13.56 8.81 -30.89
C TYR A 46 -12.35 8.01 -31.39
N VAL A 47 -11.33 8.68 -31.94
CA VAL A 47 -10.08 8.03 -32.35
C VAL A 47 -9.39 7.39 -31.15
N PHE A 48 -9.31 8.08 -30.01
CA PHE A 48 -8.77 7.53 -28.76
C PHE A 48 -9.60 6.36 -28.21
N LEU A 49 -10.92 6.38 -28.42
CA LEU A 49 -11.79 5.29 -27.99
C LEU A 49 -11.61 4.04 -28.87
N ILE A 50 -11.60 4.21 -30.20
CA ILE A 50 -11.44 3.12 -31.18
C ILE A 50 -10.02 2.54 -31.13
N ALA A 51 -9.00 3.39 -30.97
CA ALA A 51 -7.61 2.97 -30.78
C ALA A 51 -7.38 2.26 -29.43
N GLY A 52 -8.36 2.30 -28.52
CA GLY A 52 -8.28 1.66 -27.22
C GLY A 52 -7.43 2.42 -26.18
N ASP A 53 -6.99 3.63 -26.48
CA ASP A 53 -6.11 4.41 -25.61
C ASP A 53 -6.79 4.81 -24.30
N ILE A 54 -8.09 5.11 -24.33
CA ILE A 54 -8.88 5.43 -23.13
C ILE A 54 -8.92 4.24 -22.16
N PRO A 55 -9.37 3.03 -22.57
CA PRO A 55 -9.33 1.88 -21.68
C PRO A 55 -7.89 1.54 -21.24
N MET A 56 -6.88 1.71 -22.10
CA MET A 56 -5.48 1.49 -21.72
C MET A 56 -4.99 2.45 -20.63
N MET A 57 -5.33 3.74 -20.72
CA MET A 57 -4.99 4.71 -19.67
C MET A 57 -5.66 4.36 -18.33
N VAL A 58 -6.91 3.88 -18.36
CA VAL A 58 -7.60 3.40 -17.15
C VAL A 58 -6.86 2.21 -16.53
N PHE A 59 -6.45 1.22 -17.32
CA PHE A 59 -5.67 0.09 -16.81
C PHE A 59 -4.28 0.50 -16.29
N ALA A 60 -3.61 1.43 -16.96
CA ALA A 60 -2.32 1.96 -16.51
C ALA A 60 -2.43 2.67 -15.15
N VAL A 61 -3.46 3.52 -14.97
CA VAL A 61 -3.74 4.20 -13.70
C VAL A 61 -4.06 3.18 -12.60
N LEU A 62 -4.90 2.18 -12.87
CA LEU A 62 -5.20 1.11 -11.92
C LEU A 62 -3.94 0.31 -11.54
N GLY A 63 -3.09 -0.01 -12.52
CA GLY A 63 -1.82 -0.67 -12.29
C GLY A 63 -0.89 0.14 -11.39
N LEU A 64 -0.83 1.46 -11.59
CA LEU A 64 -0.08 2.39 -10.73
C LEU A 64 -0.61 2.41 -9.29
N ILE A 65 -1.94 2.43 -9.11
CA ILE A 65 -2.57 2.37 -7.79
C ILE A 65 -2.23 1.06 -7.08
N VAL A 66 -2.33 -0.08 -7.78
CA VAL A 66 -1.99 -1.40 -7.22
C VAL A 66 -0.51 -1.49 -6.88
N ALA A 67 0.38 -1.02 -7.76
CA ALA A 67 1.82 -1.00 -7.52
C ALA A 67 2.18 -0.10 -6.32
N ALA A 68 1.56 1.08 -6.21
CA ALA A 68 1.72 1.96 -5.07
C ALA A 68 1.21 1.29 -3.78
N ALA A 69 0.01 0.69 -3.80
CA ALA A 69 -0.54 -0.02 -2.66
C ALA A 69 0.36 -1.19 -2.22
N TRP A 70 0.87 -1.98 -3.16
CA TRP A 70 1.82 -3.06 -2.90
C TRP A 70 3.13 -2.52 -2.31
N TYR A 71 3.66 -1.43 -2.87
CA TYR A 71 4.87 -0.78 -2.38
C TYR A 71 4.70 -0.26 -0.95
N TYR A 72 3.57 0.39 -0.65
CA TYR A 72 3.22 0.84 0.69
C TYR A 72 3.05 -0.34 1.66
N GLN A 73 2.41 -1.43 1.25
CA GLN A 73 2.25 -2.63 2.08
C GLN A 73 3.60 -3.31 2.36
N LYS A 74 4.49 -3.38 1.36
CA LYS A 74 5.84 -3.93 1.53
C LYS A 74 6.70 -3.09 2.47
N ARG A 75 6.46 -1.78 2.52
CA ARG A 75 7.10 -0.86 3.45
C ARG A 75 6.45 -0.81 4.83
N GLN A 76 5.32 -1.47 5.06
CA GLN A 76 4.80 -1.56 6.43
C GLN A 76 5.80 -2.34 7.29
N PRO A 77 6.34 -1.72 8.35
CA PRO A 77 7.29 -2.36 9.21
C PRO A 77 6.70 -3.63 9.81
N GLY A 78 7.48 -4.71 9.90
CA GLY A 78 7.03 -5.99 10.47
C GLY A 78 6.41 -5.84 11.86
N TYR A 79 6.87 -4.85 12.64
CA TYR A 79 6.32 -4.55 13.95
C TYR A 79 4.87 -4.03 13.94
N ILE A 80 4.37 -3.41 12.86
CA ILE A 80 2.96 -3.03 12.78
C ILE A 80 2.08 -4.28 12.67
N LYS A 81 2.55 -5.30 11.95
CA LYS A 81 1.85 -6.58 11.83
C LYS A 81 1.87 -7.33 13.16
N SER A 82 3.02 -7.37 13.84
CA SER A 82 3.12 -8.04 15.14
C SER A 82 2.27 -7.34 16.21
N VAL A 83 2.25 -6.01 16.26
CA VAL A 83 1.36 -5.26 17.19
C VAL A 83 -0.12 -5.48 16.87
N ARG A 84 -0.50 -5.50 15.59
CA ARG A 84 -1.87 -5.83 15.18
C ARG A 84 -2.28 -7.22 15.64
N GLN A 85 -1.40 -8.21 15.45
CA GLN A 85 -1.65 -9.58 15.87
C GLN A 85 -1.74 -9.69 17.39
N HIS A 86 -0.77 -9.13 18.12
CA HIS A 86 -0.75 -9.12 19.57
C HIS A 86 -2.00 -8.46 20.16
N PHE A 87 -2.45 -7.34 19.60
CA PHE A 87 -3.70 -6.70 20.03
C PHE A 87 -4.92 -7.58 19.77
N ALA A 88 -4.99 -8.25 18.61
CA ALA A 88 -6.11 -9.13 18.28
C ALA A 88 -6.17 -10.37 19.17
N GLU A 89 -5.01 -10.88 19.62
CA GLU A 89 -4.92 -12.00 20.56
C GLU A 89 -5.27 -11.57 21.99
N ALA A 90 -4.82 -10.38 22.43
CA ALA A 90 -5.07 -9.87 23.78
C ALA A 90 -6.50 -9.33 23.98
N TYR A 91 -7.11 -8.79 22.92
CA TYR A 91 -8.42 -8.13 22.96
C TYR A 91 -9.33 -8.57 21.78
N PRO A 92 -9.74 -9.85 21.74
CA PRO A 92 -10.48 -10.43 20.62
C PRO A 92 -11.86 -9.77 20.38
N GLU A 93 -12.44 -9.16 21.41
CA GLU A 93 -13.72 -8.47 21.34
C GLU A 93 -13.64 -7.06 20.71
N ARG A 94 -12.44 -6.56 20.43
CA ARG A 94 -12.22 -5.19 19.95
C ARG A 94 -11.90 -5.16 18.46
N ILE A 95 -12.53 -4.23 17.76
CA ILE A 95 -12.30 -4.01 16.32
C ILE A 95 -11.17 -3.00 16.14
N ILE A 96 -10.08 -3.45 15.51
CA ILE A 96 -8.97 -2.59 15.10
C ILE A 96 -9.41 -1.72 13.93
N ARG A 97 -9.49 -0.40 14.13
CA ARG A 97 -9.78 0.55 13.05
C ARG A 97 -8.51 0.95 12.31
N TRP A 98 -7.44 1.21 13.05
CA TRP A 98 -6.18 1.68 12.47
C TRP A 98 -5.00 1.41 13.42
N VAL A 99 -3.84 1.06 12.88
CA VAL A 99 -2.55 0.98 13.58
C VAL A 99 -1.54 1.97 12.96
N ARG A 100 -0.89 2.84 13.73
CA ARG A 100 0.23 3.70 13.25
C ARG A 100 1.33 3.83 14.27
N VAL A 101 2.53 4.08 13.76
CA VAL A 101 3.68 4.50 14.57
C VAL A 101 3.45 5.96 14.98
N ARG A 102 3.61 6.24 16.27
CA ARG A 102 3.46 7.60 16.85
C ARG A 102 4.79 8.24 17.16
N GLY A 103 5.82 7.45 17.41
CA GLY A 103 7.15 7.94 17.68
C GLY A 103 8.12 6.79 17.88
N ALA A 104 9.34 7.14 18.28
CA ALA A 104 10.37 6.19 18.63
C ALA A 104 11.04 6.64 19.92
N THR A 105 11.38 5.67 20.73
CA THR A 105 12.19 5.80 21.95
C THR A 105 13.53 5.10 21.71
N PRO A 106 14.54 5.29 22.57
CA PRO A 106 15.78 4.51 22.50
C PRO A 106 15.56 2.99 22.54
N GLN A 107 14.48 2.52 23.19
CA GLN A 107 14.11 1.10 23.25
C GLN A 107 13.40 0.63 21.96
N GLY A 108 12.74 1.52 21.23
CA GLY A 108 12.14 1.23 19.94
C GLY A 108 10.87 2.01 19.60
N PRO A 109 10.16 1.65 18.50
CA PRO A 109 9.00 2.38 18.03
C PRO A 109 7.80 2.23 18.97
N ILE A 110 7.09 3.34 19.17
CA ILE A 110 5.78 3.36 19.84
C ILE A 110 4.69 3.29 18.77
N VAL A 111 3.83 2.30 18.89
CA VAL A 111 2.72 2.03 17.98
C VAL A 111 1.40 2.29 18.71
N ALA A 112 0.53 3.09 18.09
CA ALA A 112 -0.83 3.30 18.56
C ALA A 112 -1.82 2.48 17.72
N VAL A 113 -2.71 1.77 18.41
CA VAL A 113 -3.84 1.03 17.85
C VAL A 113 -5.10 1.78 18.19
N LEU A 114 -5.79 2.33 17.19
CA LEU A 114 -7.14 2.86 17.32
C LEU A 114 -8.12 1.70 17.25
N PHE A 115 -8.90 1.51 18.31
CA PHE A 115 -9.87 0.44 18.43
C PHE A 115 -11.25 0.96 18.85
N GLY A 116 -12.27 0.13 18.67
CA GLY A 116 -13.61 0.32 19.23
C GLY A 116 -14.30 -1.02 19.45
N SER A 117 -15.32 -1.07 20.30
CA SER A 117 -16.13 -2.27 20.49
C SER A 117 -17.05 -2.52 19.28
N THR A 118 -17.47 -1.45 18.61
CA THR A 118 -18.26 -1.48 17.38
C THR A 118 -17.78 -0.38 16.42
N ILE A 119 -18.31 -0.33 15.20
CA ILE A 119 -18.04 0.76 14.24
C ILE A 119 -18.63 2.10 14.73
N SER A 120 -19.66 2.05 15.58
CA SER A 120 -20.36 3.22 16.13
C SER A 120 -19.90 3.65 17.52
N SER A 121 -19.09 2.85 18.22
CA SER A 121 -18.57 3.23 19.54
C SER A 121 -17.53 4.36 19.45
N THR A 122 -17.45 5.20 20.49
CA THR A 122 -16.35 6.16 20.66
C THR A 122 -15.02 5.40 20.62
N PRO A 123 -14.13 5.70 19.67
CA PRO A 123 -12.90 4.96 19.52
C PRO A 123 -11.88 5.41 20.57
N ALA A 124 -11.02 4.47 21.00
CA ALA A 124 -9.94 4.72 21.94
C ALA A 124 -8.61 4.22 21.37
N TYR A 125 -7.51 4.73 21.90
CA TYR A 125 -6.17 4.35 21.50
C TYR A 125 -5.53 3.44 22.54
N GLN A 126 -4.91 2.36 22.10
CA GLN A 126 -3.98 1.56 22.88
C GLN A 126 -2.55 1.83 22.40
N TYR A 127 -1.61 2.03 23.32
CA TYR A 127 -0.21 2.26 22.97
C TYR A 127 0.63 1.04 23.30
N PHE A 128 1.51 0.69 22.37
CA PHE A 128 2.47 -0.39 22.52
C PHE A 128 3.88 0.13 22.24
N GLN A 129 4.83 -0.27 23.07
CA GLN A 129 6.25 -0.13 22.78
C GLN A 129 6.74 -1.44 22.20
N VAL A 130 7.41 -1.38 21.05
CA VAL A 130 8.08 -2.54 20.48
C VAL A 130 9.57 -2.39 20.74
N ASP A 131 10.15 -3.35 21.45
CA ASP A 131 11.58 -3.45 21.65
C ASP A 131 12.26 -3.79 20.32
N SER A 132 13.25 -2.98 19.92
CA SER A 132 13.92 -3.11 18.63
C SER A 132 14.92 -4.26 18.58
N GLU A 133 15.44 -4.70 19.72
CA GLU A 133 16.41 -5.80 19.85
C GLU A 133 15.71 -7.14 20.06
N SER A 134 14.75 -7.18 21.00
CA SER A 134 14.08 -8.43 21.36
C SER A 134 12.79 -8.69 20.58
N GLY A 135 12.23 -7.68 19.91
CA GLY A 135 10.94 -7.76 19.23
C GLY A 135 9.74 -7.88 20.19
N ARG A 136 9.97 -7.78 21.50
CA ARG A 136 8.94 -7.86 22.53
C ARG A 136 8.01 -6.66 22.46
N ILE A 137 6.73 -6.90 22.67
CA ILE A 137 5.69 -5.88 22.70
C ILE A 137 5.29 -5.64 24.15
N THR A 138 5.37 -4.38 24.60
CA THR A 138 4.97 -3.95 25.94
C THR A 138 3.79 -3.00 25.84
N ASP A 139 2.74 -3.25 26.63
CA ASP A 139 1.58 -2.37 26.70
C ASP A 139 1.90 -1.13 27.56
N LEU A 140 1.70 0.06 26.98
CA LEU A 140 1.91 1.35 27.64
C LEU A 140 0.61 1.94 28.19
N GLY A 141 -0.53 1.31 27.93
CA GLY A 141 -1.85 1.72 28.38
C GLY A 141 -2.76 2.28 27.29
N SER A 142 -3.97 2.63 27.70
CA SER A 142 -5.03 3.14 26.81
C SER A 142 -5.36 4.60 27.09
N SER A 143 -5.63 5.39 26.04
CA SER A 143 -6.15 6.75 26.17
C SER A 143 -7.30 7.01 25.19
N PRO A 144 -8.36 7.72 25.62
CA PRO A 144 -9.40 8.19 24.70
C PRO A 144 -8.91 9.34 23.80
N LEU A 145 -7.79 9.98 24.16
CA LEU A 145 -7.20 11.08 23.41
C LEU A 145 -5.96 10.60 22.65
N ILE A 146 -5.77 11.21 21.48
CA ILE A 146 -4.48 11.19 20.81
C ILE A 146 -3.49 11.92 21.73
N PRO A 147 -2.36 11.35 22.15
CA PRO A 147 -1.45 12.01 23.07
C PRO A 147 -0.71 13.06 22.23
N GLU A 148 -0.74 14.32 22.67
CA GLU A 148 0.10 15.37 22.09
C GLU A 148 1.59 15.07 22.28
N SER A 149 1.94 14.33 23.33
CA SER A 149 3.28 13.85 23.66
C SER A 149 3.27 12.35 23.97
N LEU A 150 4.34 11.64 23.56
CA LEU A 150 4.50 10.21 23.84
C LEU A 150 4.41 9.97 25.36
N PRO A 151 3.68 8.94 25.83
CA PRO A 151 3.68 8.60 27.25
C PRO A 151 5.11 8.28 27.67
N ILE A 152 5.63 9.06 28.62
CA ILE A 152 6.85 8.75 29.34
C ILE A 152 6.50 7.52 30.20
N GLY A 153 7.19 6.41 29.98
CA GLY A 153 6.95 5.19 30.75
C GLY A 153 7.16 5.43 32.26
N PRO A 154 6.57 4.58 33.13
CA PRO A 154 6.77 4.71 34.57
C PRO A 154 8.25 4.46 34.91
N GLU A 155 8.82 5.37 35.71
CA GLU A 155 10.10 5.17 36.43
C GLU A 155 10.00 4.05 37.48
#